data_AF-A0A2H6NAB0-F1
#
_entry.id   AF-A0A2H6NAB0-F1
#
_cell.length_a   1.000
_cell.length_b   1.000
_cell.length_c   1.000
_cell.angle_alpha   90.00
_cell.angle_beta   90.00
_cell.angle_gamma   90.00
#
_symmetry.space_group_name_H-M   'P 1'
#
loop_
_entity.id
_entity.type
_entity.pdbx_description
1 polymer ?
#
loop_
_entity_poly.entity_id
_entity_poly.type
_entity_poly.pdbx_seq_one_letter_code
_entity_poly.pdbx_strand_id
1 'polypeptide(L)'
;DENGELEPPTTLLWVRYFLAQHFDKLGQFSLALDFINAAVTSTPTLIELFYLKAKIYKHVGNLKEAARWMDEAQSLDTADRFINSKCAKYMLRANLVKEAEEMCSKFTREGTSATENLNEMQCMWFQTECALAFQRLGKYGEALKQCHEIERHFFEIT
;
A
#
# COMPACT_ATOMS: atom_id res chain seq x y z
N ASP A 1 -33.81 -18.81 10.07
CA ASP A 1 -33.78 -20.11 10.76
C ASP A 1 -34.23 -19.97 12.20
N GLU A 2 -35.07 -20.90 12.64
CA GLU A 2 -36.07 -20.77 13.72
C GLU A 2 -35.51 -20.92 15.16
N ASN A 3 -34.23 -20.61 15.41
CA ASN A 3 -33.63 -20.71 16.74
C ASN A 3 -33.17 -19.38 17.36
N GLY A 4 -33.35 -18.24 16.69
CA GLY A 4 -32.97 -16.94 17.28
C GLY A 4 -31.49 -16.82 17.66
N GLU A 5 -30.64 -17.70 17.15
CA GLU A 5 -29.19 -17.62 17.36
C GLU A 5 -28.68 -16.38 16.62
N LEU A 6 -28.10 -15.46 17.38
CA LEU A 6 -27.45 -14.28 16.83
C LEU A 6 -26.25 -14.74 16.00
N GLU A 7 -26.19 -14.26 14.77
CA GLU A 7 -25.01 -14.41 13.91
C GLU A 7 -23.74 -13.99 14.65
N PRO A 8 -22.60 -14.67 14.43
CA PRO A 8 -21.35 -14.29 15.07
C PRO A 8 -20.94 -12.86 14.69
N PRO A 9 -20.21 -12.14 15.55
CA PRO A 9 -19.80 -10.76 15.29
C PRO A 9 -18.97 -10.62 13.99
N THR A 10 -18.31 -11.70 13.57
CA THR A 10 -17.58 -11.79 12.30
C THR A 10 -18.49 -11.64 11.08
N THR A 11 -19.75 -12.08 11.13
CA THR A 11 -20.72 -11.88 10.04
C THR A 11 -20.91 -10.39 9.78
N LEU A 12 -21.18 -9.60 10.83
CA LEU A 12 -21.35 -8.16 10.69
C LEU A 12 -20.07 -7.44 10.25
N LEU A 13 -18.90 -7.90 10.74
CA LEU A 13 -17.60 -7.37 10.33
C LEU A 13 -17.40 -7.49 8.81
N TRP A 14 -17.62 -8.68 8.24
CA TRP A 14 -17.43 -8.93 6.82
C TRP A 14 -18.49 -8.24 5.95
N VAL A 15 -19.72 -8.09 6.45
CA VAL A 15 -20.75 -7.27 5.77
C VAL A 15 -20.31 -5.80 5.71
N ARG A 16 -19.79 -5.23 6.80
CA ARG A 16 -19.25 -3.86 6.79
C ARG A 16 -18.07 -3.72 5.86
N TYR A 17 -17.16 -4.70 5.85
CA TYR A 17 -16.03 -4.72 4.93
C TYR A 17 -16.50 -4.73 3.46
N PHE A 18 -17.46 -5.60 3.12
CA PHE A 18 -18.04 -5.66 1.78
C PHE A 18 -18.71 -4.34 1.38
N LEU A 19 -19.51 -3.75 2.27
CA LEU A 19 -20.17 -2.46 2.03
C LEU A 19 -19.15 -1.33 1.83
N ALA A 20 -18.07 -1.29 2.61
CA ALA A 20 -16.99 -0.34 2.40
C ALA A 20 -16.36 -0.47 1.01
N GLN A 21 -16.10 -1.70 0.54
CA GLN A 21 -15.62 -1.93 -0.83
C GLN A 21 -16.64 -1.51 -1.89
N HIS A 22 -17.91 -1.79 -1.67
CA HIS A 22 -19.00 -1.45 -2.57
C HIS A 22 -19.10 0.07 -2.75
N PHE A 23 -19.16 0.83 -1.65
CA PHE A 23 -19.28 2.28 -1.71
C PHE A 23 -18.01 2.97 -2.21
N ASP A 24 -16.81 2.42 -1.92
CA ASP A 24 -15.55 2.85 -2.53
C ASP A 24 -15.62 2.74 -4.06
N LYS A 25 -16.12 1.60 -4.56
CA LYS A 25 -16.25 1.34 -6.00
C LYS A 25 -17.26 2.27 -6.68
N LEU A 26 -18.31 2.68 -5.97
CA LEU A 26 -19.30 3.66 -6.45
C LEU A 26 -18.82 5.12 -6.34
N GLY A 27 -17.64 5.38 -5.76
CA GLY A 27 -17.15 6.73 -5.50
C GLY A 27 -17.84 7.45 -4.33
N GLN A 28 -18.65 6.73 -3.54
CA GLN A 28 -19.33 7.24 -2.35
C GLN A 28 -18.39 7.14 -1.14
N PHE A 29 -17.28 7.89 -1.18
CA PHE A 29 -16.16 7.70 -0.25
C PHE A 29 -16.50 7.98 1.22
N SER A 30 -17.38 8.94 1.51
CA SER A 30 -17.81 9.21 2.89
C SER A 30 -18.46 7.98 3.51
N LEU A 31 -19.38 7.35 2.77
CA LEU A 31 -20.09 6.16 3.25
C LEU A 31 -19.15 4.95 3.35
N ALA A 32 -18.22 4.80 2.40
CA ALA A 32 -17.17 3.79 2.48
C ALA A 32 -16.31 3.95 3.75
N LEU A 33 -15.96 5.19 4.10
CA LEU A 33 -15.22 5.52 5.31
C LEU A 33 -16.03 5.22 6.58
N ASP A 34 -17.32 5.51 6.60
CA ASP A 34 -18.19 5.19 7.75
C ASP A 34 -18.21 3.68 8.03
N PHE A 35 -18.41 2.86 6.99
CA PHE A 35 -18.42 1.40 7.13
C PHE A 35 -17.06 0.84 7.56
N ILE A 36 -15.96 1.29 6.95
CA ILE A 36 -14.63 0.77 7.31
C ILE A 36 -14.20 1.25 8.69
N ASN A 37 -14.55 2.46 9.11
CA ASN A 37 -14.28 2.95 10.46
C ASN A 37 -15.02 2.13 11.51
N ALA A 38 -16.30 1.83 11.28
CA ALA A 38 -17.07 0.95 12.17
C ALA A 38 -16.45 -0.46 12.26
N ALA A 39 -15.95 -1.00 11.14
CA ALA A 39 -15.25 -2.29 11.12
C ALA A 39 -13.92 -2.23 11.93
N VAL A 40 -13.09 -1.20 11.70
CA VAL A 40 -11.82 -1.01 12.43
C VAL A 40 -12.07 -0.85 13.93
N THR A 41 -13.09 -0.09 14.34
CA THR A 41 -13.45 0.04 15.77
C THR A 41 -13.84 -1.30 16.39
N SER A 42 -14.55 -2.16 15.66
CA SER A 42 -14.93 -3.48 16.17
C SER A 42 -13.77 -4.50 16.21
N THR A 43 -12.80 -4.40 15.30
CA THR A 43 -11.70 -5.37 15.19
C THR A 43 -10.42 -4.66 14.73
N PRO A 44 -9.72 -3.94 15.62
CA PRO A 44 -8.58 -3.08 15.27
C PRO A 44 -7.28 -3.86 15.01
N THR A 45 -7.37 -5.17 14.82
CA THR A 45 -6.22 -6.07 14.60
C THR A 45 -6.25 -6.73 13.22
N LEU A 46 -7.32 -6.54 12.44
CA LEU A 46 -7.46 -7.16 11.12
C LEU A 46 -6.85 -6.26 10.02
N ILE A 47 -5.74 -6.70 9.43
CA ILE A 47 -4.91 -5.96 8.47
C ILE A 47 -5.72 -5.48 7.26
N GLU A 48 -6.63 -6.33 6.75
CA GLU A 48 -7.46 -6.03 5.58
C GLU A 48 -8.29 -4.76 5.76
N LEU A 49 -8.67 -4.43 7.00
CA LEU A 49 -9.46 -3.23 7.28
C LEU A 49 -8.64 -1.95 7.07
N PHE A 50 -7.40 -1.95 7.56
CA PHE A 50 -6.45 -0.84 7.40
C PHE A 50 -6.03 -0.71 5.92
N TYR A 51 -5.79 -1.84 5.25
CA TYR A 51 -5.53 -1.88 3.82
C TYR A 51 -6.66 -1.25 3.00
N LEU A 52 -7.92 -1.64 3.26
CA LEU A 52 -9.07 -1.10 2.55
C LEU A 52 -9.25 0.40 2.85
N LYS A 53 -9.08 0.81 4.11
CA LYS A 53 -9.11 2.22 4.49
C LYS A 53 -8.07 3.05 3.74
N ALA A 54 -6.84 2.56 3.65
CA ALA A 54 -5.78 3.18 2.84
C ALA A 54 -6.19 3.28 1.37
N LYS A 55 -6.78 2.22 0.79
CA LYS A 55 -7.28 2.20 -0.59
C LYS A 55 -8.37 3.25 -0.84
N ILE A 56 -9.30 3.43 0.09
CA ILE A 56 -10.35 4.47 0.01
C ILE A 56 -9.72 5.86 0.00
N TYR A 57 -8.81 6.17 0.94
CA TYR A 57 -8.12 7.48 0.95
C TYR A 57 -7.31 7.74 -0.32
N LYS A 58 -6.73 6.69 -0.92
CA LYS A 58 -6.05 6.80 -2.21
C LYS A 58 -7.04 7.18 -3.32
N HIS A 59 -8.26 6.63 -3.35
CA HIS A 59 -9.28 7.02 -4.35
C HIS A 59 -9.85 8.42 -4.10
N VAL A 60 -9.93 8.86 -2.84
CA VAL A 60 -10.26 10.25 -2.47
C VAL A 60 -9.18 11.24 -2.96
N GLY A 61 -7.96 10.76 -3.25
CA GLY A 61 -6.82 11.57 -3.66
C GLY A 61 -5.95 12.03 -2.48
N ASN A 62 -6.26 11.64 -1.25
CA ASN A 62 -5.44 11.93 -0.08
C ASN A 62 -4.35 10.86 0.09
N LEU A 63 -3.29 10.97 -0.73
CA LEU A 63 -2.21 9.99 -0.80
C LEU A 63 -1.39 9.90 0.49
N LYS A 64 -1.24 11.01 1.24
CA LYS A 64 -0.52 11.02 2.52
C LYS A 64 -1.26 10.21 3.58
N GLU A 65 -2.58 10.43 3.69
CA GLU A 65 -3.41 9.67 4.63
C GLU A 65 -3.51 8.20 4.22
N ALA A 66 -3.56 7.92 2.92
CA ALA A 66 -3.49 6.56 2.41
C ALA A 66 -2.18 5.86 2.82
N ALA A 67 -1.03 6.53 2.70
CA ALA A 67 0.25 5.99 3.12
C ALA A 67 0.29 5.71 4.62
N ARG A 68 -0.25 6.63 5.44
CA ARG A 68 -0.36 6.45 6.90
C ARG A 68 -1.15 5.18 7.25
N TRP A 69 -2.33 4.97 6.66
CA TRP A 69 -3.12 3.77 6.95
C TRP A 69 -2.48 2.47 6.42
N MET A 70 -1.67 2.54 5.37
CA MET A 70 -0.90 1.38 4.91
C MET A 70 0.27 1.07 5.84
N ASP A 71 0.87 2.08 6.46
CA ASP A 71 1.92 1.92 7.48
C ASP A 71 1.35 1.28 8.75
N GLU A 72 0.15 1.71 9.19
CA GLU A 72 -0.58 1.02 10.26
C GLU A 72 -0.91 -0.44 9.90
N ALA A 73 -1.27 -0.72 8.65
CA ALA A 73 -1.50 -2.10 8.21
C ALA A 73 -0.20 -2.93 8.25
N GLN A 74 0.93 -2.34 7.87
CA GLN A 74 2.25 -2.98 7.88
C GLN A 74 2.73 -3.24 9.31
N SER A 75 2.46 -2.34 10.25
CA SER A 75 2.91 -2.49 11.65
C SER A 75 2.26 -3.67 12.38
N LEU A 76 1.08 -4.11 11.94
CA LEU A 76 0.37 -5.28 12.48
C LEU A 76 1.00 -6.63 12.09
N ASP A 77 1.68 -6.70 10.94
CA ASP A 77 2.46 -7.87 10.52
C ASP A 77 3.74 -7.43 9.81
N THR A 78 4.82 -7.38 10.59
CA THR A 78 6.14 -6.97 10.09
C THR A 78 6.83 -8.04 9.27
N ALA A 79 6.34 -9.28 9.27
CA ALA A 79 6.91 -10.38 8.51
C ALA A 79 6.32 -10.50 7.10
N ASP A 80 5.14 -9.93 6.86
CA ASP A 80 4.50 -9.99 5.54
C ASP A 80 5.14 -9.00 4.53
N ARG A 81 5.84 -9.59 3.56
CA ARG A 81 6.47 -8.83 2.47
C ARG A 81 5.45 -8.18 1.53
N PHE A 82 4.25 -8.73 1.38
CA PHE A 82 3.20 -8.15 0.54
C PHE A 82 2.72 -6.81 1.11
N ILE A 83 2.35 -6.77 2.40
CA ILE A 83 1.90 -5.53 3.03
C ILE A 83 3.03 -4.50 3.08
N ASN A 84 4.28 -4.93 3.33
CA ASN A 84 5.47 -4.08 3.26
C ASN A 84 5.64 -3.44 1.86
N SER A 85 5.56 -4.24 0.80
CA SER A 85 5.66 -3.74 -0.58
C SER A 85 4.52 -2.78 -0.94
N LYS A 86 3.31 -3.03 -0.42
CA LYS A 86 2.16 -2.12 -0.58
C LYS A 86 2.36 -0.82 0.17
N CYS A 87 2.93 -0.86 1.37
CA CYS A 87 3.28 0.33 2.15
C CYS A 87 4.30 1.21 1.42
N ALA A 88 5.43 0.64 1.01
CA ALA A 88 6.44 1.35 0.22
C ALA A 88 5.85 1.96 -1.06
N LYS A 89 4.98 1.23 -1.77
CA LYS A 89 4.27 1.74 -2.94
C LYS A 89 3.38 2.95 -2.63
N TYR A 90 2.69 2.94 -1.50
CA TYR A 90 1.84 4.07 -1.09
C TYR A 90 2.68 5.27 -0.64
N MET A 91 3.80 5.04 0.03
CA MET A 91 4.79 6.07 0.35
C MET A 91 5.34 6.75 -0.91
N LEU A 92 5.73 5.98 -1.93
CA LEU A 92 6.17 6.52 -3.24
C LEU A 92 5.10 7.38 -3.90
N ARG A 93 3.84 6.93 -3.89
CA ARG A 93 2.71 7.71 -4.42
C ARG A 93 2.49 9.01 -3.65
N ALA A 94 2.75 9.01 -2.36
CA ALA A 94 2.75 10.21 -1.52
C ALA A 94 4.03 11.06 -1.63
N ASN A 95 4.96 10.71 -2.54
CA ASN A 95 6.28 11.33 -2.74
C ASN A 95 7.23 11.22 -1.54
N LEU A 96 7.01 10.23 -0.67
CA LEU A 96 7.83 9.90 0.49
C LEU A 96 8.88 8.85 0.09
N VAL A 97 9.85 9.26 -0.75
CA VAL A 97 10.78 8.32 -1.39
C VAL A 97 11.74 7.70 -0.39
N LYS A 98 12.25 8.49 0.57
CA LYS A 98 13.20 7.99 1.59
C LYS A 98 12.53 6.97 2.51
N GLU A 99 11.31 7.28 2.95
CA GLU A 99 10.51 6.41 3.78
C GLU A 99 10.16 5.10 3.05
N ALA A 100 9.91 5.15 1.73
CA ALA A 100 9.71 3.96 0.93
C ALA A 100 10.98 3.09 0.83
N GLU A 101 12.16 3.69 0.66
CA GLU A 101 13.45 2.99 0.66
C GLU A 101 13.70 2.30 2.00
N GLU A 102 13.47 3.00 3.12
CA GLU A 102 13.56 2.46 4.48
C GLU A 102 12.55 1.33 4.73
N MET A 103 11.33 1.45 4.19
CA MET A 103 10.34 0.39 4.29
C MET A 103 10.79 -0.87 3.55
N CYS A 104 11.32 -0.72 2.33
CA CYS A 104 11.84 -1.84 1.56
C CYS A 104 13.11 -2.46 2.17
N SER A 105 13.93 -1.66 2.87
CA SER A 105 15.19 -2.16 3.45
C SER A 105 14.98 -3.28 4.47
N LYS A 106 13.78 -3.39 5.05
CA LYS A 106 13.37 -4.49 5.95
C LYS A 106 13.42 -5.88 5.29
N PHE A 107 13.38 -5.95 3.95
CA PHE A 107 13.39 -7.20 3.17
C PHE A 107 14.53 -7.28 2.14
N THR A 108 15.51 -6.36 2.21
CA THR A 108 16.72 -6.41 1.37
C THR A 108 17.90 -6.99 2.14
N ARG A 109 18.93 -7.45 1.43
CA ARG A 109 20.16 -7.98 2.07
C ARG A 109 20.86 -6.89 2.88
N GLU A 110 21.38 -7.26 4.05
CA GLU A 110 22.27 -6.41 4.84
C GLU A 110 23.57 -6.08 4.07
N GLY A 111 24.16 -4.92 4.37
CA GLY A 111 25.45 -4.48 3.81
C GLY A 111 25.38 -3.82 2.42
N THR A 112 24.18 -3.68 1.84
CA THR A 112 23.94 -2.99 0.57
C THR A 112 22.73 -2.05 0.74
N SER A 113 22.67 -0.95 0.00
CA SER A 113 21.49 -0.07 0.07
C SER A 113 20.25 -0.80 -0.49
N ALA A 114 19.06 -0.45 0.02
CA ALA A 114 17.81 -1.04 -0.47
C ALA A 114 17.65 -0.83 -1.98
N THR A 115 17.99 0.36 -2.48
CA THR A 115 17.89 0.73 -3.90
C THR A 115 18.82 -0.11 -4.77
N GLU A 116 20.07 -0.33 -4.36
CA GLU A 116 20.99 -1.21 -5.09
C GLU A 116 20.51 -2.66 -5.09
N ASN A 117 20.10 -3.18 -3.92
CA ASN A 117 19.62 -4.56 -3.82
C ASN A 117 18.34 -4.80 -4.64
N LEU A 118 17.41 -3.85 -4.65
CA LEU A 118 16.19 -3.92 -5.46
C LEU A 118 16.49 -3.83 -6.96
N ASN A 119 17.51 -3.06 -7.35
CA ASN A 119 17.98 -3.02 -8.72
C ASN A 119 18.63 -4.35 -9.14
N GLU A 120 19.52 -4.91 -8.31
CA GLU A 120 20.11 -6.26 -8.53
C GLU A 120 19.03 -7.34 -8.66
N MET A 121 17.92 -7.18 -7.94
CA MET A 121 16.79 -8.10 -7.96
C MET A 121 15.76 -7.81 -9.05
N GLN A 122 16.08 -6.91 -9.99
CA GLN A 122 15.22 -6.54 -11.12
C GLN A 122 13.81 -6.14 -10.68
N CYS A 123 13.72 -5.43 -9.55
CA CYS A 123 12.46 -5.04 -8.92
C CYS A 123 11.81 -3.85 -9.65
N MET A 124 11.36 -4.08 -10.89
CA MET A 124 10.88 -3.02 -11.78
C MET A 124 9.64 -2.28 -11.26
N TRP A 125 8.80 -2.91 -10.43
CA TRP A 125 7.64 -2.23 -9.84
C TRP A 125 8.07 -1.06 -8.94
N PHE A 126 9.17 -1.23 -8.19
CA PHE A 126 9.70 -0.22 -7.30
C PHE A 126 10.34 0.90 -8.11
N GLN A 127 11.20 0.53 -9.07
CA GLN A 127 11.87 1.50 -9.95
C GLN A 127 10.87 2.35 -10.74
N THR A 128 9.78 1.74 -11.22
CA THR A 128 8.71 2.47 -11.93
C THR A 128 8.00 3.47 -11.03
N GLU A 129 7.64 3.08 -9.80
CA GLU A 129 6.97 4.00 -8.86
C GLU A 129 7.94 5.08 -8.35
N CYS A 130 9.24 4.79 -8.22
CA CYS A 130 10.30 5.77 -7.94
C CYS A 130 10.45 6.78 -9.08
N ALA A 131 10.54 6.33 -10.34
CA ALA A 131 10.62 7.21 -11.50
C ALA A 131 9.44 8.19 -11.53
N LEU A 132 8.21 7.70 -11.31
CA LEU A 132 7.00 8.51 -11.25
C LEU A 132 7.00 9.48 -10.05
N ALA A 133 7.51 9.07 -8.89
CA ALA A 133 7.64 9.94 -7.73
C ALA A 133 8.64 11.08 -7.98
N PHE A 134 9.82 10.76 -8.52
CA PHE A 134 10.82 11.76 -8.89
C PHE A 134 10.32 12.73 -9.96
N GLN A 135 9.57 12.23 -10.95
CA GLN A 135 8.91 13.09 -11.94
C GLN A 135 7.94 14.08 -11.28
N ARG A 136 7.07 13.63 -10.37
CA ARG A 136 6.14 14.51 -9.63
C ARG A 136 6.86 15.54 -8.76
N LEU A 137 8.07 15.21 -8.29
CA LEU A 137 8.93 16.10 -7.50
C LEU A 137 9.80 17.05 -8.36
N GLY A 138 9.74 16.96 -9.69
CA GLY A 138 10.59 17.75 -10.60
C GLY A 138 12.05 17.29 -10.66
N LYS A 139 12.37 16.13 -10.08
CA LYS A 139 13.71 15.54 -10.06
C LYS A 139 13.96 14.69 -11.31
N TYR A 140 13.93 15.33 -12.48
CA TYR A 140 13.97 14.61 -13.76
C TYR A 140 15.23 13.77 -13.99
N GLY A 141 16.38 14.19 -13.46
CA GLY A 141 17.61 13.39 -13.54
C GLY A 141 17.49 12.04 -12.81
N GLU A 142 16.95 12.05 -11.59
CA GLU A 142 16.70 10.84 -10.80
C GLU A 142 15.61 9.98 -11.47
N ALA A 143 14.57 10.60 -12.01
CA ALA A 143 13.51 9.90 -12.75
C ALA A 143 14.05 9.16 -13.99
N LEU A 144 14.85 9.85 -14.83
CA LEU A 144 15.45 9.25 -16.03
C LEU A 144 16.45 8.14 -15.69
N LYS A 145 17.21 8.30 -14.61
CA LYS A 145 18.10 7.24 -14.12
C LYS A 145 17.32 5.94 -13.87
N GLN A 146 16.19 6.03 -13.16
CA GLN A 146 15.33 4.87 -12.90
C GLN A 146 14.78 4.25 -14.21
N CYS A 147 14.39 5.06 -15.19
CA CYS A 147 13.94 4.56 -16.49
C CYS A 147 15.04 3.77 -17.23
N HIS A 148 16.29 4.26 -17.21
CA HIS A 148 17.41 3.55 -17.83
C HIS A 148 17.80 2.27 -17.10
N GLU A 149 17.62 2.21 -15.78
CA GLU A 149 17.80 0.97 -15.02
C GLU A 149 16.77 -0.09 -15.44
N ILE A 150 15.51 0.30 -15.63
CA ILE A 150 14.46 -0.60 -16.15
C ILE A 150 14.81 -1.07 -17.57
N GLU A 151 15.19 -0.15 -18.45
CA GLU A 151 15.60 -0.48 -19.82
C GLU A 151 16.76 -1.49 -19.85
N ARG A 152 17.75 -1.33 -18.94
CA ARG A 152 18.86 -2.27 -18.80
C ARG A 152 18.40 -3.67 -18.44
N HIS A 153 17.43 -3.82 -17.54
CA HIS A 153 16.87 -5.14 -17.19
C HIS A 153 16.29 -5.83 -18.42
N PHE A 154 15.60 -5.10 -19.30
CA PHE A 154 15.09 -5.67 -20.56
C PHE A 154 16.22 -6.14 -21.48
N PHE A 155 17.31 -5.37 -21.61
CA PHE A 155 18.47 -5.78 -22.40
C PHE A 155 19.20 -6.99 -21.83
N GLU A 156 19.23 -7.18 -20.51
CA GLU A 156 19.87 -8.33 -19.86
C GLU A 156 19.04 -9.62 -19.96
N ILE A 157 17.71 -9.49 -20.07
CA ILE A 157 16.79 -10.64 -20.19
C ILE A 157 16.74 -11.18 -21.63
N THR A 158 16.97 -10.33 -22.63
CA THR A 158 16.93 -10.67 -24.07
C THR A 158 18.29 -11.10 -24.61
#